data_AF-F0R4J7-F1
#
_entry.id   AF-F0R4J7-F1
#
_cell.length_a   1.000
_cell.length_b   1.000
_cell.length_c   1.000
_cell.angle_alpha   90.00
_cell.angle_beta   90.00
_cell.angle_gamma   90.00
#
_symmetry.space_group_name_H-M   'P 1'
#
loop_
_entity.id
_entity.type
_entity.pdbx_description
1 polymer ?
#
loop_
_entity_poly.entity_id
_entity_poly.type
_entity_poly.pdbx_seq_one_letter_code
_entity_poly.pdbx_strand_id
1 'polypeptide(L)'
;MGKINVLDVTLRDGGCVNNFNFGQVYMEKILAAQEASGVNVIEMGYLDENKGTQSGRTQWISIPAISDTLLKEKKAGIKYVAMMDYGKYSVEKFPSRTENYIDGIRVAFHKKNMHDIVTIGKQIMEKGYELYIQPMITLRYSDAELLELIELVNTELPQASGFYVVDSFGEMRPNDMSRMLNLVDHNLIPSMLLGFHSHNNLQMSYSNACAMLQFPTNRDLMLDTSIMGMGKGAGNLNTELLLEHLNLYYGGHYHIAPLLEVIDKVINQLHSEFYWGYAPEYYLSSANHCTPSYASHFYNKHMLPIDQVAELLSLIKEEKKISFDKEYAEELYRAYNESKTVDDSNVVKELKTAFEGKEVLIIAPGKSLLAYSSQIDVIKDRENVVSIGLNLTGETKVDYLLTTRKDVFDNSINNGIPIITTSNVSKGARGNVKILNYKNWIEIDDRTHDSSFVIAANLLKACGVRSIYLAGLDGFSVNINENYYDPNLRRPVNEEQADRRNRYYKNFVSKLRLESIDVKFVTPSRYE
;
A
#
# COMPACT_ATOMS: atom_id res chain seq x y z
N MET A 1 -3.69 -20.33 -33.31
CA MET A 1 -3.24 -19.88 -31.98
C MET A 1 -2.00 -20.65 -31.61
N GLY A 2 -0.95 -19.96 -31.19
CA GLY A 2 0.28 -20.60 -30.69
C GLY A 2 0.05 -21.28 -29.34
N LYS A 3 1.14 -21.76 -28.72
CA LYS A 3 1.09 -22.39 -27.41
C LYS A 3 0.77 -21.36 -26.32
N ILE A 4 -0.16 -21.69 -25.43
CA ILE A 4 -0.41 -20.92 -24.20
C ILE A 4 0.48 -21.47 -23.10
N ASN A 5 1.21 -20.58 -22.42
CA ASN A 5 2.04 -20.90 -21.27
C ASN A 5 1.55 -20.13 -20.05
N VAL A 6 1.63 -20.77 -18.89
CA VAL A 6 1.37 -20.13 -17.59
C VAL A 6 2.66 -20.04 -16.81
N LEU A 7 2.97 -18.84 -16.34
CA LEU A 7 4.10 -18.56 -15.48
C LEU A 7 3.60 -18.18 -14.09
N ASP A 8 3.96 -18.94 -13.06
CA ASP A 8 3.59 -18.62 -11.68
C ASP A 8 4.69 -17.78 -10.98
N VAL A 9 4.30 -16.60 -10.48
CA VAL A 9 5.15 -15.61 -9.82
C VAL A 9 4.97 -15.55 -8.31
N THR A 10 4.32 -16.53 -7.67
CA THR A 10 4.02 -16.51 -6.23
C THR A 10 5.30 -16.34 -5.39
N LEU A 11 6.37 -17.05 -5.74
CA LEU A 11 7.65 -16.98 -5.03
C LEU A 11 8.45 -15.70 -5.33
N ARG A 12 8.04 -14.88 -6.30
CA ARG A 12 8.67 -13.60 -6.65
C ARG A 12 7.77 -12.41 -6.33
N ASP A 13 6.72 -12.18 -7.11
CA ASP A 13 5.83 -11.03 -6.89
C ASP A 13 5.06 -11.19 -5.58
N GLY A 14 4.62 -12.41 -5.27
CA GLY A 14 4.03 -12.70 -3.95
C GLY A 14 4.99 -12.38 -2.81
N GLY A 15 6.31 -12.51 -3.03
CA GLY A 15 7.34 -12.10 -2.09
C GLY A 15 7.29 -10.61 -1.74
N CYS A 16 6.74 -9.74 -2.58
CA CYS A 16 6.57 -8.33 -2.25
C CYS A 16 5.70 -8.10 -1.01
N VAL A 17 4.77 -9.03 -0.70
CA VAL A 17 3.82 -8.90 0.41
C VAL A 17 4.49 -9.13 1.77
N ASN A 18 5.44 -10.05 1.85
CA ASN A 18 6.11 -10.46 3.10
C ASN A 18 7.64 -10.21 3.05
N ASN A 19 8.10 -9.28 2.22
CA ASN A 19 9.53 -8.97 2.03
C ASN A 19 10.37 -10.21 1.65
N PHE A 20 9.81 -11.07 0.80
CA PHE A 20 10.37 -12.32 0.30
C PHE A 20 10.64 -13.37 1.37
N ASN A 21 10.12 -13.17 2.59
CA ASN A 21 10.38 -14.00 3.75
C ASN A 21 9.24 -14.99 3.98
N PHE A 22 9.15 -16.00 3.13
CA PHE A 22 8.19 -17.10 3.29
C PHE A 22 8.63 -18.10 4.38
N GLY A 23 9.94 -18.22 4.63
CA GLY A 23 10.51 -19.32 5.39
C GLY A 23 10.62 -20.61 4.56
N GLN A 24 11.63 -21.44 4.86
CA GLN A 24 12.00 -22.60 4.03
C GLN A 24 10.83 -23.55 3.76
N VAL A 25 10.09 -23.90 4.81
CA VAL A 25 8.97 -24.86 4.71
C VAL A 25 7.87 -24.35 3.78
N TYR A 26 7.57 -23.05 3.80
CA TYR A 26 6.53 -22.48 2.93
C TYR A 26 7.02 -22.34 1.50
N MET A 27 8.28 -21.95 1.28
CA MET A 27 8.88 -21.95 -0.06
C MET A 27 8.79 -23.33 -0.71
N GLU A 28 9.17 -24.39 0.00
CA GLU A 28 9.13 -25.77 -0.50
C GLU A 28 7.70 -26.26 -0.78
N LYS A 29 6.74 -25.95 0.11
CA LYS A 29 5.31 -26.28 -0.11
C LYS A 29 4.71 -25.55 -1.31
N ILE A 30 5.02 -24.27 -1.47
CA ILE A 30 4.56 -23.46 -2.61
C ILE A 30 5.17 -24.00 -3.90
N LEU A 31 6.48 -24.25 -3.94
CA LEU A 31 7.15 -24.83 -5.11
C LEU A 31 6.53 -26.18 -5.50
N ALA A 32 6.35 -27.08 -4.53
CA ALA A 32 5.75 -28.39 -4.80
C ALA A 32 4.32 -28.28 -5.36
N ALA A 33 3.51 -27.34 -4.86
CA ALA A 33 2.17 -27.10 -5.38
C ALA A 33 2.18 -26.51 -6.80
N GLN A 34 3.08 -25.56 -7.08
CA GLN A 34 3.29 -25.01 -8.42
C GLN A 34 3.68 -26.14 -9.39
N GLU A 35 4.68 -26.96 -9.07
CA GLU A 35 5.11 -28.08 -9.90
C GLU A 35 3.98 -29.09 -10.14
N ALA A 36 3.26 -29.48 -9.09
CA ALA A 36 2.17 -30.45 -9.18
C ALA A 36 0.96 -29.93 -9.97
N SER A 37 0.77 -28.61 -10.03
CA SER A 37 -0.32 -28.00 -10.81
C SER A 37 -0.11 -28.08 -12.32
N GLY A 38 1.13 -28.31 -12.76
CA GLY A 38 1.48 -28.40 -14.17
C GLY A 38 1.68 -27.05 -14.87
N VAL A 39 1.87 -25.95 -14.13
CA VAL A 39 2.29 -24.66 -14.74
C VAL A 39 3.56 -24.86 -15.57
N ASN A 40 3.70 -24.06 -16.63
CA ASN A 40 4.78 -24.23 -17.60
C ASN A 40 6.09 -23.59 -17.11
N VAL A 41 5.99 -22.51 -16.34
CA VAL A 41 7.14 -21.75 -15.85
C VAL A 41 6.91 -21.35 -14.39
N ILE A 42 7.96 -21.44 -13.57
CA ILE A 42 7.94 -20.99 -12.17
C ILE A 42 9.01 -19.92 -11.96
N GLU A 43 8.62 -18.76 -11.44
CA GLU A 43 9.56 -17.70 -11.10
C GLU A 43 10.11 -17.88 -9.68
N MET A 44 11.35 -18.29 -9.61
CA MET A 44 12.11 -18.66 -8.41
C MET A 44 12.63 -17.44 -7.65
N GLY A 45 11.86 -16.35 -7.58
CA GLY A 45 12.21 -15.18 -6.80
C GLY A 45 12.99 -14.11 -7.56
N TYR A 46 13.71 -13.29 -6.79
CA TYR A 46 14.28 -12.01 -7.23
C TYR A 46 15.77 -11.91 -6.93
N LEU A 47 16.58 -11.55 -7.91
CA LEU A 47 18.03 -11.37 -7.77
C LEU A 47 18.35 -9.94 -7.33
N ASP A 48 19.03 -9.78 -6.19
CA ASP A 48 19.46 -8.48 -5.67
C ASP A 48 20.80 -8.62 -4.96
N GLU A 49 21.82 -7.89 -5.42
CA GLU A 49 23.17 -7.99 -4.84
C GLU A 49 23.29 -7.42 -3.44
N ASN A 50 22.44 -6.45 -3.09
CA ASN A 50 22.58 -5.69 -1.84
C ASN A 50 21.66 -6.24 -0.75
N LYS A 51 20.47 -6.72 -1.14
CA LYS A 51 19.42 -7.20 -0.23
C LYS A 51 19.15 -8.69 -0.33
N GLY A 52 19.75 -9.36 -1.32
CA GLY A 52 19.64 -10.80 -1.50
C GLY A 52 20.28 -11.59 -0.37
N THR A 53 19.78 -12.79 -0.16
CA THR A 53 20.26 -13.73 0.86
C THR A 53 20.64 -15.06 0.23
N GLN A 54 21.48 -15.83 0.93
CA GLN A 54 21.83 -17.18 0.50
C GLN A 54 20.68 -18.17 0.70
N SER A 55 19.88 -18.01 1.77
CA SER A 55 18.78 -18.91 2.11
C SER A 55 17.71 -18.21 2.94
N GLY A 56 16.54 -18.84 3.10
CA GLY A 56 15.45 -18.37 3.96
C GLY A 56 14.53 -17.31 3.34
N ARG A 57 14.96 -16.62 2.28
CA ARG A 57 14.13 -15.68 1.51
C ARG A 57 14.24 -15.98 0.01
N THR A 58 13.19 -15.66 -0.74
CA THR A 58 13.20 -15.71 -2.22
C THR A 58 13.75 -14.43 -2.86
N GLN A 59 14.44 -13.59 -2.07
CA GLN A 59 15.31 -12.55 -2.57
C GLN A 59 16.74 -13.08 -2.48
N TRP A 60 17.32 -13.42 -3.62
CA TRP A 60 18.55 -14.21 -3.72
C TRP A 60 19.76 -13.34 -3.99
N ILE A 61 20.85 -13.67 -3.30
CA ILE A 61 22.15 -13.03 -3.53
C ILE A 61 22.83 -13.49 -4.81
N SER A 62 22.43 -14.66 -5.35
CA SER A 62 23.00 -15.24 -6.56
C SER A 62 22.13 -16.38 -7.12
N ILE A 63 22.38 -16.76 -8.39
CA ILE A 63 21.73 -17.93 -9.03
C ILE A 63 22.06 -19.25 -8.31
N PRO A 64 23.32 -19.53 -7.93
CA PRO A 64 23.65 -20.73 -7.14
C PRO A 64 22.82 -20.86 -5.85
N ALA A 65 22.57 -19.75 -5.15
CA ALA A 65 21.77 -19.76 -3.92
C ALA A 65 20.34 -20.32 -4.11
N ILE A 66 19.74 -20.09 -5.29
CA ILE A 66 18.43 -20.65 -5.64
C ILE A 66 18.49 -22.17 -5.67
N SER A 67 19.54 -22.73 -6.28
CA SER A 67 19.69 -24.17 -6.50
C SER A 67 20.11 -24.89 -5.23
N ASP A 68 21.01 -24.27 -4.45
CA ASP A 68 21.48 -24.79 -3.16
C ASP A 68 20.35 -24.88 -2.11
N THR A 69 19.36 -23.98 -2.22
CA THR A 69 18.33 -23.82 -1.17
C THR A 69 16.98 -24.39 -1.56
N LEU A 70 16.51 -24.15 -2.79
CA LEU A 70 15.11 -24.36 -3.18
C LEU A 70 14.98 -25.23 -4.43
N LEU A 71 15.65 -24.88 -5.54
CA LEU A 71 15.63 -25.63 -6.80
C LEU A 71 16.65 -26.77 -6.79
N LYS A 72 16.46 -27.76 -5.92
CA LYS A 72 17.38 -28.90 -5.78
C LYS A 72 17.35 -29.83 -6.99
N GLU A 73 16.18 -30.00 -7.59
CA GLU A 73 15.95 -30.81 -8.78
C GLU A 73 14.89 -30.15 -9.66
N LYS A 74 15.05 -30.24 -10.97
CA LYS A 74 14.09 -29.69 -11.94
C LYS A 74 13.12 -30.77 -12.39
N LYS A 75 11.85 -30.41 -12.54
CA LYS A 75 10.83 -31.29 -13.13
C LYS A 75 10.81 -31.17 -14.64
N ALA A 76 10.73 -32.31 -15.32
CA ALA A 76 10.62 -32.36 -16.76
C ALA A 76 9.37 -31.60 -17.24
N GLY A 77 9.53 -30.76 -18.26
CA GLY A 77 8.43 -29.97 -18.84
C GLY A 77 8.14 -28.65 -18.13
N ILE A 78 8.83 -28.33 -17.03
CA ILE A 78 8.73 -27.06 -16.30
C ILE A 78 10.03 -26.27 -16.48
N LYS A 79 9.90 -24.98 -16.81
CA LYS A 79 11.02 -24.05 -16.80
C LYS A 79 11.06 -23.26 -15.49
N TYR A 80 12.26 -22.91 -15.06
CA TYR A 80 12.47 -22.13 -13.85
C TYR A 80 13.17 -20.84 -14.21
N VAL A 81 12.67 -19.70 -13.76
CA VAL A 81 13.23 -18.38 -14.13
C VAL A 81 13.39 -17.53 -12.88
N ALA A 82 14.16 -16.45 -12.96
CA ALA A 82 14.23 -15.44 -11.89
C ALA A 82 14.14 -14.03 -12.46
N MET A 83 13.64 -13.09 -11.64
CA MET A 83 13.57 -11.67 -12.00
C MET A 83 14.81 -10.92 -11.52
N MET A 84 15.27 -9.94 -12.29
CA MET A 84 16.16 -8.88 -11.83
C MET A 84 15.68 -7.52 -12.35
N ASP A 85 15.92 -6.45 -11.60
CA ASP A 85 15.83 -5.09 -12.14
C ASP A 85 17.17 -4.67 -12.71
N TYR A 86 17.13 -3.93 -13.82
CA TYR A 86 18.27 -3.20 -14.33
C TYR A 86 18.91 -2.35 -13.22
N GLY A 87 20.23 -2.52 -13.05
CA GLY A 87 21.04 -1.78 -12.07
C GLY A 87 21.06 -2.34 -10.65
N LYS A 88 20.29 -3.40 -10.32
CA LYS A 88 20.33 -4.04 -8.98
C LYS A 88 21.16 -5.31 -8.92
N TYR A 89 21.49 -5.89 -10.06
CA TYR A 89 22.34 -7.06 -10.16
C TYR A 89 23.26 -6.97 -11.39
N SER A 90 24.54 -7.25 -11.22
CA SER A 90 25.53 -7.27 -12.29
C SER A 90 25.52 -8.63 -12.99
N VAL A 91 25.19 -8.61 -14.29
CA VAL A 91 25.19 -9.81 -15.14
C VAL A 91 26.56 -10.46 -15.20
N GLU A 92 27.65 -9.70 -15.04
CA GLU A 92 29.01 -10.25 -15.02
C GLU A 92 29.17 -11.36 -13.98
N LYS A 93 28.48 -11.24 -12.84
CA LYS A 93 28.50 -12.21 -11.74
C LYS A 93 27.64 -13.46 -11.99
N PHE A 94 26.87 -13.51 -13.06
CA PHE A 94 26.13 -14.73 -13.41
C PHE A 94 27.12 -15.85 -13.78
N PRO A 95 26.98 -17.05 -13.20
CA PRO A 95 27.70 -18.20 -13.71
C PRO A 95 27.15 -18.58 -15.09
N SER A 96 27.96 -19.26 -15.92
CA SER A 96 27.43 -19.92 -17.12
C SER A 96 26.33 -20.90 -16.72
N ARG A 97 25.25 -20.93 -17.49
CA ARG A 97 24.11 -21.79 -17.21
C ARG A 97 24.53 -23.26 -17.24
N THR A 98 24.05 -24.01 -16.27
CA THR A 98 24.14 -25.47 -16.21
C THR A 98 22.74 -26.06 -16.10
N GLU A 99 22.60 -27.39 -16.24
CA GLU A 99 21.30 -28.05 -16.12
C GLU A 99 20.66 -27.87 -14.74
N ASN A 100 21.48 -27.71 -13.69
CA ASN A 100 21.02 -27.53 -12.31
C ASN A 100 20.49 -26.12 -12.02
N TYR A 101 20.85 -25.13 -12.83
CA TYR A 101 20.43 -23.75 -12.64
C TYR A 101 19.08 -23.46 -13.31
N ILE A 102 18.51 -22.32 -12.94
CA ILE A 102 17.34 -21.75 -13.62
C ILE A 102 17.59 -21.60 -15.12
N ASP A 103 16.52 -21.71 -15.90
CA ASP A 103 16.52 -21.67 -17.35
C ASP A 103 16.66 -20.26 -17.92
N GLY A 104 16.09 -19.26 -17.25
CA GLY A 104 15.99 -17.92 -17.79
C GLY A 104 16.00 -16.80 -16.77
N ILE A 105 16.28 -15.61 -17.29
CA ILE A 105 16.27 -14.36 -16.55
C ILE A 105 15.25 -13.43 -17.18
N ARG A 106 14.39 -12.89 -16.33
CA ARG A 106 13.43 -11.87 -16.68
C ARG A 106 14.00 -10.52 -16.23
N VAL A 107 14.21 -9.61 -17.17
CA VAL A 107 14.89 -8.33 -16.90
C VAL A 107 13.88 -7.21 -16.91
N ALA A 108 13.57 -6.69 -15.72
CA ALA A 108 12.71 -5.53 -15.52
C ALA A 108 13.49 -4.22 -15.64
N PHE A 109 12.94 -3.26 -16.37
CA PHE A 109 13.58 -1.95 -16.55
C PHE A 109 12.56 -0.84 -16.76
N HIS A 110 12.97 0.38 -16.43
CA HIS A 110 12.20 1.58 -16.73
C HIS A 110 12.50 2.07 -18.14
N LYS A 111 11.54 2.77 -18.75
CA LYS A 111 11.64 3.40 -20.07
C LYS A 111 12.95 4.14 -20.35
N LYS A 112 13.43 4.92 -19.37
CA LYS A 112 14.70 5.67 -19.50
C LYS A 112 15.94 4.78 -19.73
N ASN A 113 15.84 3.49 -19.44
CA ASN A 113 16.92 2.50 -19.54
C ASN A 113 16.73 1.55 -20.74
N MET A 114 15.79 1.83 -21.64
CA MET A 114 15.45 0.90 -22.74
C MET A 114 16.61 0.62 -23.71
N HIS A 115 17.59 1.51 -23.84
CA HIS A 115 18.77 1.25 -24.68
C HIS A 115 19.84 0.44 -23.94
N ASP A 116 19.89 0.53 -22.61
CA ASP A 116 20.90 -0.15 -21.80
C ASP A 116 20.68 -1.68 -21.74
N ILE A 117 19.43 -2.12 -21.98
CA ILE A 117 19.05 -3.54 -21.91
C ILE A 117 19.67 -4.39 -23.00
N VAL A 118 20.12 -3.80 -24.12
CA VAL A 118 20.71 -4.57 -25.23
C VAL A 118 21.98 -5.27 -24.79
N THR A 119 22.91 -4.52 -24.18
CA THR A 119 24.19 -5.05 -23.72
C THR A 119 23.98 -6.16 -22.68
N ILE A 120 23.11 -5.89 -21.71
CA ILE A 120 22.77 -6.84 -20.63
C ILE A 120 22.10 -8.08 -21.19
N GLY A 121 21.15 -7.92 -22.11
CA GLY A 121 20.43 -9.01 -22.74
C GLY A 121 21.37 -9.95 -23.49
N LYS A 122 22.32 -9.40 -24.27
CA LYS A 122 23.34 -10.19 -24.97
C LYS A 122 24.20 -10.98 -23.98
N GLN A 123 24.68 -10.35 -22.91
CA GLN A 123 25.47 -11.03 -21.87
C GLN A 123 24.71 -12.17 -21.16
N ILE A 124 23.42 -12.01 -20.91
CA ILE A 124 22.56 -13.06 -20.32
C ILE A 124 22.47 -14.26 -21.25
N MET A 125 22.19 -14.01 -22.54
CA MET A 125 22.08 -15.06 -23.56
C MET A 125 23.43 -15.74 -23.85
N GLU A 126 24.54 -15.01 -23.85
CA GLU A 126 25.90 -15.56 -23.97
C GLU A 126 26.25 -16.53 -22.83
N LYS A 127 25.72 -16.27 -21.62
CA LYS A 127 25.84 -17.20 -20.49
C LYS A 127 24.87 -18.39 -20.57
N GLY A 128 24.04 -18.45 -21.61
CA GLY A 128 23.17 -19.58 -21.92
C GLY A 128 21.79 -19.54 -21.29
N TYR A 129 21.38 -18.43 -20.66
CA TYR A 129 20.05 -18.25 -20.10
C TYR A 129 19.05 -17.73 -21.14
N GLU A 130 17.80 -18.17 -21.05
CA GLU A 130 16.68 -17.56 -21.75
C GLU A 130 16.46 -16.12 -21.25
N LEU A 131 16.15 -15.20 -22.16
CA LEU A 131 15.96 -13.78 -21.83
C LEU A 131 14.51 -13.37 -22.04
N TYR A 132 13.90 -12.77 -21.01
CA TYR A 132 12.55 -12.20 -21.09
C TYR A 132 12.59 -10.70 -20.81
N ILE A 133 12.06 -9.91 -21.75
CA ILE A 133 12.10 -8.44 -21.75
C ILE A 133 10.87 -7.90 -21.02
N GLN A 134 11.07 -7.17 -19.91
CA GLN A 134 10.01 -6.71 -19.02
C GLN A 134 10.00 -5.17 -18.88
N PRO A 135 9.49 -4.43 -19.88
CA PRO A 135 9.39 -2.98 -19.80
C PRO A 135 8.32 -2.59 -18.77
N MET A 136 8.74 -2.11 -17.60
CA MET A 136 7.83 -1.74 -16.52
C MET A 136 6.91 -0.58 -16.93
N ILE A 137 5.67 -0.62 -16.45
CA ILE A 137 4.65 0.41 -16.68
C ILE A 137 4.45 0.64 -18.19
N THR A 138 4.22 -0.44 -18.95
CA THR A 138 4.16 -0.41 -20.42
C THR A 138 3.11 0.59 -20.94
N LEU A 139 2.02 0.80 -20.20
CA LEU A 139 0.98 1.79 -20.54
C LEU A 139 1.46 3.24 -20.61
N ARG A 140 2.63 3.57 -20.05
CA ARG A 140 3.21 4.93 -20.09
C ARG A 140 4.13 5.17 -21.29
N TYR A 141 4.31 4.16 -22.14
CA TYR A 141 4.94 4.37 -23.44
C TYR A 141 3.89 4.94 -24.40
N SER A 142 4.24 6.02 -25.08
CA SER A 142 3.53 6.39 -26.31
C SER A 142 3.73 5.30 -27.36
N ASP A 143 2.86 5.27 -28.37
CA ASP A 143 2.95 4.27 -29.44
C ASP A 143 4.34 4.32 -30.13
N ALA A 144 4.89 5.52 -30.38
CA ALA A 144 6.20 5.68 -31.00
C ALA A 144 7.34 5.10 -30.14
N GLU A 145 7.31 5.34 -28.83
CA GLU A 145 8.34 4.85 -27.90
C GLU A 145 8.26 3.34 -27.70
N LEU A 146 7.04 2.78 -27.70
CA LEU A 146 6.87 1.33 -27.64
C LEU A 146 7.37 0.66 -28.93
N LEU A 147 7.08 1.25 -30.10
CA LEU A 147 7.58 0.77 -31.39
C LEU A 147 9.11 0.86 -31.48
N GLU A 148 9.71 1.94 -30.97
CA GLU A 148 11.17 2.06 -30.88
C GLU A 148 11.78 0.93 -30.04
N LEU A 149 11.20 0.64 -28.86
CA LEU A 149 11.66 -0.47 -28.02
C LEU A 149 11.48 -1.82 -28.73
N ILE A 150 10.35 -2.05 -29.41
CA ILE A 150 10.11 -3.30 -30.15
C ILE A 150 11.14 -3.45 -31.27
N GLU A 151 11.40 -2.39 -32.05
CA GLU A 151 12.39 -2.43 -33.13
C GLU A 151 13.80 -2.70 -32.59
N LEU A 152 14.17 -2.06 -31.47
CA LEU A 152 15.42 -2.32 -30.79
C LEU A 152 15.54 -3.80 -30.37
N VAL A 153 14.50 -4.37 -29.78
CA VAL A 153 14.48 -5.79 -29.36
C VAL A 153 14.55 -6.72 -30.58
N ASN A 154 13.79 -6.44 -31.63
CA ASN A 154 13.77 -7.22 -32.87
C ASN A 154 15.16 -7.26 -33.52
N THR A 155 15.85 -6.13 -33.56
CA THR A 155 17.13 -5.97 -34.28
C THR A 155 18.31 -6.46 -33.44
N GLU A 156 18.37 -6.07 -32.17
CA GLU A 156 19.54 -6.30 -31.32
C GLU A 156 19.43 -7.53 -30.41
N LEU A 157 18.20 -7.98 -30.12
CA LEU A 157 17.91 -9.13 -29.27
C LEU A 157 16.94 -10.14 -29.93
N PRO A 158 17.12 -10.52 -31.21
CA PRO A 158 16.18 -11.40 -31.90
C PRO A 158 16.06 -12.81 -31.30
N GLN A 159 17.00 -13.19 -30.44
CA GLN A 159 17.02 -14.49 -29.74
C GLN A 159 16.37 -14.43 -28.34
N ALA A 160 15.89 -13.25 -27.90
CA ALA A 160 15.15 -13.17 -26.65
C ALA A 160 13.91 -14.07 -26.70
N SER A 161 13.63 -14.73 -25.58
CA SER A 161 12.61 -15.77 -25.48
C SER A 161 11.20 -15.19 -25.39
N GLY A 162 11.04 -13.98 -24.84
CA GLY A 162 9.74 -13.32 -24.78
C GLY A 162 9.80 -11.83 -24.51
N PHE A 163 8.79 -11.11 -25.00
CA PHE A 163 8.54 -9.70 -24.74
C PHE A 163 7.23 -9.55 -23.97
N TYR A 164 7.23 -8.75 -22.92
CA TYR A 164 6.06 -8.61 -22.06
C TYR A 164 5.37 -7.25 -22.14
N VAL A 165 4.05 -7.30 -22.02
CA VAL A 165 3.22 -6.17 -21.60
C VAL A 165 3.04 -6.25 -20.07
N VAL A 166 3.42 -5.19 -19.36
CA VAL A 166 3.43 -5.15 -17.88
C VAL A 166 2.52 -4.03 -17.37
N ASP A 167 1.36 -4.41 -16.82
CA ASP A 167 0.42 -3.52 -16.14
C ASP A 167 0.79 -3.34 -14.66
N SER A 168 1.92 -2.67 -14.42
CA SER A 168 2.50 -2.48 -13.08
C SER A 168 1.61 -1.71 -12.10
N PHE A 169 0.65 -0.92 -12.59
CA PHE A 169 -0.28 -0.14 -11.76
C PHE A 169 -1.67 -0.76 -11.71
N GLY A 170 -1.91 -1.91 -12.33
CA GLY A 170 -3.21 -2.59 -12.34
C GLY A 170 -4.33 -1.71 -12.87
N GLU A 171 -4.01 -0.84 -13.84
CA GLU A 171 -4.89 0.20 -14.37
C GLU A 171 -5.42 -0.13 -15.77
N MET A 172 -4.91 -1.21 -16.39
CA MET A 172 -5.25 -1.56 -17.77
C MET A 172 -6.71 -1.96 -17.91
N ARG A 173 -7.40 -1.41 -18.90
CA ARG A 173 -8.78 -1.76 -19.26
C ARG A 173 -8.81 -2.50 -20.60
N PRO A 174 -9.95 -3.07 -21.04
CA PRO A 174 -10.00 -3.88 -22.25
C PRO A 174 -9.59 -3.13 -23.52
N ASN A 175 -9.89 -1.83 -23.62
CA ASN A 175 -9.46 -1.00 -24.74
C ASN A 175 -7.94 -0.81 -24.76
N ASP A 176 -7.32 -0.61 -23.59
CA ASP A 176 -5.87 -0.51 -23.47
C ASP A 176 -5.20 -1.84 -23.82
N MET A 177 -5.75 -2.95 -23.32
CA MET A 177 -5.29 -4.30 -23.65
C MET A 177 -5.34 -4.54 -25.16
N SER A 178 -6.46 -4.21 -25.80
CA SER A 178 -6.61 -4.31 -27.26
C SER A 178 -5.57 -3.47 -28.00
N ARG A 179 -5.33 -2.22 -27.58
CA ARG A 179 -4.29 -1.36 -28.17
C ARG A 179 -2.90 -2.00 -28.02
N MET A 180 -2.54 -2.47 -26.82
CA MET A 180 -1.24 -3.08 -26.55
C MET A 180 -1.03 -4.35 -27.38
N LEU A 181 -2.02 -5.25 -27.43
CA LEU A 181 -1.93 -6.47 -28.21
C LEU A 181 -1.77 -6.18 -29.69
N ASN A 182 -2.53 -5.23 -30.25
CA ASN A 182 -2.38 -4.85 -31.65
C ASN A 182 -0.98 -4.28 -31.92
N LEU A 183 -0.48 -3.36 -31.10
CA LEU A 183 0.84 -2.77 -31.32
C LEU A 183 1.96 -3.80 -31.21
N VAL A 184 1.95 -4.61 -30.14
CA VAL A 184 3.04 -5.54 -29.88
C VAL A 184 2.99 -6.73 -30.83
N ASP A 185 1.84 -7.37 -31.03
CA ASP A 185 1.75 -8.57 -31.85
C ASP A 185 2.09 -8.32 -33.33
N HIS A 186 1.68 -7.17 -33.89
CA HIS A 186 1.96 -6.82 -35.29
C HIS A 186 3.43 -6.48 -35.56
N ASN A 187 4.14 -5.90 -34.58
CA ASN A 187 5.48 -5.35 -34.80
C ASN A 187 6.60 -6.22 -34.21
N LEU A 188 6.32 -7.07 -33.22
CA LEU A 188 7.31 -7.97 -32.63
C LEU A 188 7.63 -9.12 -33.59
N ILE A 189 8.91 -9.52 -33.70
CA ILE A 189 9.29 -10.65 -34.57
C ILE A 189 8.48 -11.92 -34.25
N PRO A 190 7.96 -12.67 -35.25
CA PRO A 190 7.00 -13.76 -35.01
C PRO A 190 7.49 -14.90 -34.11
N SER A 191 8.81 -15.10 -34.01
CA SER A 191 9.42 -16.14 -33.19
C SER A 191 9.42 -15.85 -31.69
N MET A 192 9.22 -14.60 -31.28
CA MET A 192 9.28 -14.20 -29.89
C MET A 192 7.91 -14.38 -29.22
N LEU A 193 7.87 -14.96 -28.02
CA LEU A 193 6.63 -15.10 -27.26
C LEU A 193 6.14 -13.73 -26.75
N LEU A 194 4.82 -13.55 -26.68
CA LEU A 194 4.20 -12.39 -26.06
C LEU A 194 3.72 -12.73 -24.64
N GLY A 195 4.32 -12.09 -23.65
CA GLY A 195 3.97 -12.22 -22.24
C GLY A 195 3.04 -11.12 -21.75
N PHE A 196 2.25 -11.41 -20.72
CA PHE A 196 1.44 -10.42 -20.02
C PHE A 196 1.52 -10.62 -18.51
N HIS A 197 1.85 -9.53 -17.81
CA HIS A 197 1.87 -9.45 -16.36
C HIS A 197 0.95 -8.33 -15.91
N SER A 198 0.02 -8.63 -14.99
CA SER A 198 -1.00 -7.67 -14.55
C SER A 198 -1.30 -7.73 -13.07
N HIS A 199 -1.73 -6.59 -12.53
CA HIS A 199 -2.18 -6.45 -11.15
C HIS A 199 -3.68 -6.15 -11.04
N ASN A 200 -4.27 -6.56 -9.92
CA ASN A 200 -5.70 -6.57 -9.66
C ASN A 200 -6.22 -5.29 -8.99
N ASN A 201 -5.50 -4.16 -9.12
CA ASN A 201 -5.87 -2.91 -8.45
C ASN A 201 -7.27 -2.40 -8.89
N LEU A 202 -7.63 -2.59 -10.16
CA LEU A 202 -8.98 -2.39 -10.68
C LEU A 202 -9.79 -3.69 -10.82
N GLN A 203 -9.30 -4.82 -10.31
CA GLN A 203 -9.89 -6.18 -10.48
C GLN A 203 -10.05 -6.60 -11.95
N MET A 204 -9.12 -6.15 -12.82
CA MET A 204 -9.19 -6.38 -14.27
C MET A 204 -8.22 -7.46 -14.78
N SER A 205 -7.33 -8.02 -13.94
CA SER A 205 -6.31 -8.97 -14.40
C SER A 205 -6.91 -10.18 -15.13
N TYR A 206 -7.94 -10.81 -14.53
CA TYR A 206 -8.60 -11.99 -15.13
C TYR A 206 -9.31 -11.65 -16.44
N SER A 207 -10.01 -10.52 -16.49
CA SER A 207 -10.69 -10.05 -17.70
C SER A 207 -9.70 -9.73 -18.82
N ASN A 208 -8.57 -9.08 -18.51
CA ASN A 208 -7.55 -8.74 -19.51
C ASN A 208 -6.79 -9.99 -20.00
N ALA A 209 -6.56 -10.98 -19.12
CA ALA A 209 -6.03 -12.28 -19.52
C ALA A 209 -6.96 -13.01 -20.49
N CYS A 210 -8.27 -13.03 -20.20
CA CYS A 210 -9.26 -13.58 -21.14
C CYS A 210 -9.23 -12.84 -22.49
N ALA A 211 -9.11 -11.51 -22.48
CA ALA A 211 -8.99 -10.72 -23.70
C ALA A 211 -7.73 -11.09 -24.51
N MET A 212 -6.60 -11.34 -23.84
CA MET A 212 -5.38 -11.85 -24.47
C MET A 212 -5.58 -13.22 -25.11
N LEU A 213 -6.23 -14.15 -24.41
CA LEU A 213 -6.50 -15.50 -24.89
C LEU A 213 -7.48 -15.54 -26.07
N GLN A 214 -8.35 -14.54 -26.18
CA GLN A 214 -9.30 -14.38 -27.28
C GLN A 214 -8.71 -13.60 -28.47
N PHE A 215 -7.54 -12.98 -28.30
CA PHE A 215 -6.92 -12.19 -29.34
C PHE A 215 -6.42 -13.10 -30.48
N PRO A 216 -6.77 -12.79 -31.74
CA PRO A 216 -6.45 -13.64 -32.88
C PRO A 216 -4.97 -13.52 -33.27
N THR A 217 -4.11 -14.31 -32.62
CA THR A 217 -2.68 -14.39 -32.93
C THR A 217 -2.21 -15.83 -33.16
N ASN A 218 -1.13 -16.00 -33.92
CA ASN A 218 -0.43 -17.27 -34.09
C ASN A 218 0.80 -17.39 -33.20
N ARG A 219 1.11 -16.36 -32.41
CA ARG A 219 2.24 -16.32 -31.48
C ARG A 219 1.98 -17.17 -30.25
N ASP A 220 3.05 -17.65 -29.65
CA ASP A 220 2.99 -18.23 -28.31
C ASP A 220 2.73 -17.13 -27.28
N LEU A 221 1.90 -17.45 -26.29
CA LEU A 221 1.47 -16.53 -25.24
C LEU A 221 2.01 -17.00 -23.88
N MET A 222 2.31 -16.06 -22.98
CA MET A 222 2.58 -16.36 -21.58
C MET A 222 1.79 -15.44 -20.66
N LEU A 223 1.04 -16.02 -19.74
CA LEU A 223 0.30 -15.27 -18.72
C LEU A 223 0.98 -15.48 -17.36
N ASP A 224 1.39 -14.38 -16.75
CA ASP A 224 1.86 -14.40 -15.38
C ASP A 224 0.68 -14.50 -14.41
N THR A 225 0.84 -15.35 -13.39
CA THR A 225 -0.17 -15.64 -12.38
C THR A 225 0.47 -15.82 -11.01
N SER A 226 -0.29 -15.71 -9.94
CA SER A 226 0.14 -16.19 -8.64
C SER A 226 -1.03 -16.80 -7.86
N ILE A 227 -0.70 -17.73 -6.97
CA ILE A 227 -1.66 -18.47 -6.16
C ILE A 227 -2.44 -17.48 -5.30
N MET A 228 -3.78 -17.55 -5.35
CA MET A 228 -4.67 -16.59 -4.67
C MET A 228 -4.38 -15.12 -5.05
N GLY A 229 -3.78 -14.90 -6.22
CA GLY A 229 -3.35 -13.58 -6.68
C GLY A 229 -2.28 -12.93 -5.79
N MET A 230 -1.52 -13.69 -5.00
CA MET A 230 -0.52 -13.14 -4.09
C MET A 230 0.50 -12.26 -4.83
N GLY A 231 0.59 -10.99 -4.48
CA GLY A 231 1.42 -10.03 -5.20
C GLY A 231 1.34 -8.62 -4.64
N LYS A 232 2.16 -7.72 -5.17
CA LYS A 232 2.15 -6.30 -4.79
C LYS A 232 0.77 -5.66 -4.99
N GLY A 233 0.40 -4.75 -4.09
CA GLY A 233 -0.85 -3.97 -4.20
C GLY A 233 -2.06 -4.87 -3.97
N ALA A 234 -3.04 -4.81 -4.88
CA ALA A 234 -4.22 -5.66 -4.80
C ALA A 234 -3.98 -7.11 -5.29
N GLY A 235 -2.73 -7.47 -5.62
CA GLY A 235 -2.36 -8.79 -6.10
C GLY A 235 -2.27 -8.90 -7.61
N ASN A 236 -2.04 -10.12 -8.11
CA ASN A 236 -1.91 -10.46 -9.53
C ASN A 236 -3.13 -11.27 -10.01
N LEU A 237 -3.09 -11.67 -11.28
CA LEU A 237 -3.96 -12.73 -11.81
C LEU A 237 -3.82 -14.02 -10.98
N ASN A 238 -4.94 -14.56 -10.52
CA ASN A 238 -5.00 -15.81 -9.77
C ASN A 238 -4.63 -17.03 -10.63
N THR A 239 -3.66 -17.82 -10.20
CA THR A 239 -3.23 -19.06 -10.89
C THR A 239 -4.37 -20.04 -11.00
N GLU A 240 -5.05 -20.34 -9.89
CA GLU A 240 -6.13 -21.31 -9.82
C GLU A 240 -7.29 -20.98 -10.77
N LEU A 241 -7.62 -19.69 -10.93
CA LEU A 241 -8.69 -19.25 -11.83
C LEU A 241 -8.28 -19.35 -13.30
N LEU A 242 -7.02 -19.02 -13.63
CA LEU A 242 -6.54 -19.12 -15.01
C LEU A 242 -6.42 -20.59 -15.43
N LEU A 243 -5.85 -21.45 -14.59
CA LEU A 243 -5.66 -22.86 -14.93
C LEU A 243 -7.00 -23.57 -15.14
N GLU A 244 -8.01 -23.29 -14.31
CA GLU A 244 -9.37 -23.79 -14.51
C GLU A 244 -9.94 -23.32 -15.86
N HIS A 245 -9.80 -22.03 -16.18
CA HIS A 245 -10.26 -21.47 -17.45
C HIS A 245 -9.61 -22.16 -18.66
N LEU A 246 -8.30 -22.39 -18.61
CA LEU A 246 -7.56 -23.06 -19.68
C LEU A 246 -8.00 -24.53 -19.84
N ASN A 247 -8.27 -25.23 -18.74
CA ASN A 247 -8.83 -26.59 -18.79
C ASN A 247 -10.21 -26.61 -19.47
N LEU A 248 -11.09 -25.68 -19.11
CA LEU A 248 -12.47 -25.64 -19.60
C LEU A 248 -12.58 -25.23 -21.07
N TYR A 249 -11.83 -24.22 -21.50
CA TYR A 249 -12.03 -23.56 -22.80
C TYR A 249 -10.91 -23.79 -23.80
N TYR A 250 -9.72 -24.22 -23.35
CA TYR A 250 -8.52 -24.30 -24.18
C TYR A 250 -7.88 -25.69 -24.17
N GLY A 251 -8.55 -26.71 -23.62
CA GLY A 251 -8.07 -28.10 -23.61
C GLY A 251 -6.84 -28.31 -22.73
N GLY A 252 -6.65 -27.46 -21.71
CA GLY A 252 -5.60 -27.63 -20.72
C GLY A 252 -5.74 -28.92 -19.90
N HIS A 253 -4.63 -29.37 -19.32
CA HIS A 253 -4.55 -30.54 -18.44
C HIS A 253 -3.87 -30.19 -17.10
N TYR A 254 -4.20 -29.02 -16.56
CA TYR A 254 -3.64 -28.51 -15.31
C TYR A 254 -4.37 -29.10 -14.09
N HIS A 255 -3.67 -29.20 -12.95
CA HIS A 255 -4.23 -29.75 -11.70
C HIS A 255 -4.45 -28.64 -10.68
N ILE A 256 -5.70 -28.41 -10.29
CA ILE A 256 -6.07 -27.31 -9.38
C ILE A 256 -5.92 -27.70 -7.90
N ALA A 257 -6.16 -28.97 -7.56
CA ALA A 257 -6.16 -29.44 -6.17
C ALA A 257 -4.88 -29.12 -5.36
N PRO A 258 -3.65 -29.26 -5.91
CA PRO A 258 -2.43 -28.87 -5.19
C PRO A 258 -2.40 -27.38 -4.82
N LEU A 259 -2.95 -26.52 -5.68
CA LEU A 259 -3.03 -25.08 -5.41
C LEU A 259 -4.01 -24.79 -4.26
N LEU A 260 -5.18 -25.44 -4.26
CA LEU A 260 -6.17 -25.26 -3.18
C LEU A 260 -5.62 -25.74 -1.83
N GLU A 261 -4.85 -26.83 -1.83
CA GLU A 261 -4.22 -27.35 -0.61
C GLU A 261 -3.18 -26.38 -0.03
N VAL A 262 -2.31 -25.80 -0.88
CA VAL A 262 -1.33 -24.82 -0.40
C VAL A 262 -2.00 -23.49 -0.04
N ILE A 263 -3.13 -23.15 -0.67
CA ILE A 263 -3.94 -21.99 -0.28
C ILE A 263 -4.39 -22.15 1.17
N ASP A 264 -5.02 -23.28 1.50
CA ASP A 264 -5.53 -23.56 2.83
C ASP A 264 -4.41 -23.57 3.90
N LYS A 265 -3.29 -24.24 3.60
CA LYS A 265 -2.25 -24.53 4.59
C LYS A 265 -1.15 -23.47 4.73
N VAL A 266 -0.97 -22.61 3.74
CA VAL A 266 0.15 -21.66 3.69
C VAL A 266 -0.33 -20.26 3.30
N ILE A 267 -0.98 -20.12 2.15
CA ILE A 267 -1.30 -18.79 1.61
C ILE A 267 -2.31 -18.06 2.50
N ASN A 268 -3.35 -18.73 3.01
CA ASN A 268 -4.32 -18.13 3.94
C ASN A 268 -3.69 -17.66 5.25
N GLN A 269 -2.69 -18.39 5.76
CA GLN A 269 -1.95 -17.93 6.93
C GLN A 269 -1.16 -16.66 6.60
N LEU A 270 -0.41 -16.66 5.49
CA LEU A 270 0.31 -15.47 5.04
C LEU A 270 -0.63 -14.29 4.78
N HIS A 271 -1.85 -14.53 4.25
CA HIS A 271 -2.86 -13.50 4.01
C HIS A 271 -3.38 -12.87 5.31
N SER A 272 -3.55 -13.69 6.35
CA SER A 272 -3.96 -13.21 7.68
C SER A 272 -2.91 -12.33 8.36
N GLU A 273 -1.63 -12.57 8.07
CA GLU A 273 -0.49 -11.81 8.60
C GLU A 273 -0.15 -10.60 7.72
N PHE A 274 -0.24 -10.76 6.40
CA PHE A 274 0.15 -9.80 5.38
C PHE A 274 -0.96 -9.71 4.32
N TYR A 275 -1.85 -8.73 4.46
CA TYR A 275 -2.98 -8.58 3.56
C TYR A 275 -2.54 -8.14 2.15
N TRP A 276 -3.05 -8.83 1.12
CA TRP A 276 -3.16 -8.33 -0.25
C TRP A 276 -4.60 -8.53 -0.75
N GLY A 277 -5.02 -7.73 -1.72
CA GLY A 277 -6.36 -7.81 -2.28
C GLY A 277 -6.93 -6.42 -2.55
N TYR A 278 -8.17 -6.39 -3.05
CA TYR A 278 -8.82 -5.12 -3.36
C TYR A 278 -8.86 -4.21 -2.13
N ALA A 279 -8.44 -2.96 -2.34
CA ALA A 279 -8.45 -1.93 -1.32
C ALA A 279 -8.65 -0.55 -1.97
N PRO A 280 -9.37 0.38 -1.32
CA PRO A 280 -9.63 1.71 -1.87
C PRO A 280 -8.36 2.49 -2.26
N GLU A 281 -7.26 2.35 -1.53
CA GLU A 281 -5.98 3.02 -1.82
C GLU A 281 -5.35 2.54 -3.14
N TYR A 282 -5.50 1.26 -3.48
CA TYR A 282 -5.00 0.71 -4.73
C TYR A 282 -5.89 1.12 -5.90
N TYR A 283 -7.21 1.08 -5.69
CA TYR A 283 -8.18 1.62 -6.65
C TYR A 283 -7.89 3.10 -6.96
N LEU A 284 -7.74 3.92 -5.92
CA LEU A 284 -7.47 5.36 -6.08
C LEU A 284 -6.16 5.62 -6.81
N SER A 285 -5.12 4.84 -6.53
CA SER A 285 -3.84 4.96 -7.23
C SER A 285 -3.98 4.68 -8.72
N SER A 286 -4.64 3.58 -9.08
CA SER A 286 -4.89 3.21 -10.48
C SER A 286 -5.81 4.20 -11.18
N ALA A 287 -6.87 4.67 -10.51
CA ALA A 287 -7.79 5.66 -11.04
C ALA A 287 -7.11 7.03 -11.29
N ASN A 288 -6.06 7.35 -10.52
CA ASN A 288 -5.25 8.56 -10.69
C ASN A 288 -3.94 8.32 -11.44
N HIS A 289 -3.76 7.12 -12.01
CA HIS A 289 -2.64 6.81 -12.89
C HIS A 289 -1.25 6.89 -12.23
N CYS A 290 -1.16 6.63 -10.92
CA CYS A 290 0.06 6.79 -10.14
C CYS A 290 0.46 5.53 -9.36
N THR A 291 1.72 5.50 -8.91
CA THR A 291 2.22 4.41 -8.07
C THR A 291 1.39 4.25 -6.79
N PRO A 292 1.09 2.99 -6.37
CA PRO A 292 0.38 2.69 -5.13
C PRO A 292 0.95 3.32 -3.86
N SER A 293 2.24 3.65 -3.89
CA SER A 293 2.94 4.23 -2.74
C SER A 293 2.43 5.60 -2.33
N TYR A 294 1.91 6.42 -3.25
CA TYR A 294 1.33 7.73 -2.87
C TYR A 294 0.04 7.57 -2.08
N ALA A 295 -0.89 6.72 -2.55
CA ALA A 295 -2.12 6.47 -1.80
C ALA A 295 -1.82 5.82 -0.45
N SER A 296 -0.93 4.83 -0.41
CA SER A 296 -0.47 4.25 0.86
C SER A 296 0.13 5.30 1.79
N HIS A 297 0.88 6.28 1.26
CA HIS A 297 1.44 7.37 2.07
C HIS A 297 0.33 8.27 2.64
N PHE A 298 -0.59 8.75 1.81
CA PHE A 298 -1.67 9.62 2.29
C PHE A 298 -2.69 8.90 3.17
N TYR A 299 -3.05 7.66 2.82
CA TYR A 299 -4.04 6.86 3.52
C TYR A 299 -3.48 6.22 4.79
N ASN A 300 -2.31 5.56 4.76
CA ASN A 300 -1.81 4.84 5.93
C ASN A 300 -0.95 5.73 6.85
N LYS A 301 -0.13 6.64 6.30
CA LYS A 301 0.75 7.49 7.12
C LYS A 301 -0.04 8.64 7.74
N HIS A 302 -0.83 9.35 6.93
CA HIS A 302 -1.59 10.52 7.35
C HIS A 302 -3.03 10.19 7.77
N MET A 303 -3.50 8.95 7.57
CA MET A 303 -4.86 8.51 7.93
C MET A 303 -5.95 9.40 7.36
N LEU A 304 -5.70 9.95 6.17
CA LEU A 304 -6.64 10.85 5.54
C LEU A 304 -7.90 10.10 5.10
N PRO A 305 -9.07 10.72 5.26
CA PRO A 305 -10.28 10.28 4.60
C PRO A 305 -10.07 10.06 3.10
N ILE A 306 -10.76 9.07 2.53
CA ILE A 306 -10.54 8.59 1.16
C ILE A 306 -10.77 9.67 0.10
N ASP A 307 -11.69 10.59 0.35
CA ASP A 307 -11.98 11.78 -0.46
C ASP A 307 -10.77 12.73 -0.51
N GLN A 308 -10.12 12.99 0.62
CA GLN A 308 -8.91 13.82 0.66
C GLN A 308 -7.72 13.14 -0.02
N VAL A 309 -7.59 11.82 0.15
CA VAL A 309 -6.59 11.04 -0.59
C VAL A 309 -6.82 11.18 -2.09
N ALA A 310 -8.06 11.03 -2.56
CA ALA A 310 -8.39 11.19 -3.97
C ALA A 310 -8.06 12.60 -4.49
N GLU A 311 -8.40 13.64 -3.74
CA GLU A 311 -8.03 15.02 -4.09
C GLU A 311 -6.52 15.19 -4.18
N LEU A 312 -5.75 14.71 -3.19
CA LEU A 312 -4.28 14.79 -3.20
C LEU A 312 -3.68 14.05 -4.39
N LEU A 313 -4.14 12.84 -4.70
CA LEU A 313 -3.65 12.07 -5.84
C LEU A 313 -3.94 12.78 -7.17
N SER A 314 -5.08 13.46 -7.28
CA SER A 314 -5.43 14.25 -8.48
C SER A 314 -4.52 15.46 -8.70
N LEU A 315 -3.86 15.95 -7.64
CA LEU A 315 -2.94 17.09 -7.70
C LEU A 315 -1.49 16.68 -7.99
N ILE A 316 -1.19 15.37 -8.06
CA ILE A 316 0.16 14.88 -8.37
C ILE A 316 0.50 15.21 -9.83
N LYS A 317 1.65 15.87 -10.04
CA LYS A 317 2.19 16.14 -11.38
C LYS A 317 2.51 14.85 -12.14
N GLU A 318 2.25 14.80 -13.45
CA GLU A 318 2.42 13.61 -14.28
C GLU A 318 3.81 12.97 -14.15
N GLU A 319 4.88 13.78 -14.15
CA GLU A 319 6.26 13.30 -14.01
C GLU A 319 6.56 12.66 -12.64
N LYS A 320 5.76 12.96 -11.62
CA LYS A 320 5.90 12.40 -10.26
C LYS A 320 5.06 11.13 -10.07
N LYS A 321 4.11 10.81 -10.97
CA LYS A 321 3.22 9.64 -10.81
C LYS A 321 3.92 8.29 -10.94
N ILE A 322 5.04 8.23 -11.68
CA ILE A 322 5.74 6.99 -12.04
C ILE A 322 6.46 6.36 -10.84
N SER A 323 7.08 7.18 -9.99
CA SER A 323 7.92 6.72 -8.87
C SER A 323 7.59 7.51 -7.61
N PHE A 324 7.62 6.84 -6.47
CA PHE A 324 7.30 7.48 -5.21
C PHE A 324 8.38 8.47 -4.79
N ASP A 325 8.02 9.75 -4.73
CA ASP A 325 8.81 10.82 -4.15
C ASP A 325 8.18 11.27 -2.83
N LYS A 326 8.83 10.87 -1.73
CA LYS A 326 8.35 11.11 -0.37
C LYS A 326 8.34 12.60 -0.02
N GLU A 327 9.37 13.35 -0.44
CA GLU A 327 9.49 14.78 -0.11
C GLU A 327 8.39 15.56 -0.82
N TYR A 328 8.20 15.30 -2.11
CA TYR A 328 7.10 15.87 -2.88
C TYR A 328 5.72 15.52 -2.31
N ALA A 329 5.51 14.28 -1.83
CA ALA A 329 4.26 13.88 -1.20
C ALA A 329 3.95 14.74 0.05
N GLU A 330 4.95 14.97 0.90
CA GLU A 330 4.81 15.80 2.10
C GLU A 330 4.57 17.28 1.76
N GLU A 331 5.28 17.81 0.76
CA GLU A 331 5.06 19.18 0.27
C GLU A 331 3.64 19.36 -0.28
N LEU A 332 3.17 18.40 -1.09
CA LEU A 332 1.83 18.43 -1.65
C LEU A 332 0.75 18.39 -0.56
N TYR A 333 0.94 17.52 0.43
CA TYR A 333 0.05 17.44 1.59
C TYR A 333 0.02 18.75 2.40
N ARG A 334 1.18 19.39 2.61
CA ARG A 334 1.26 20.70 3.27
C ARG A 334 0.54 21.77 2.47
N ALA A 335 0.82 21.89 1.18
CA ALA A 335 0.18 22.87 0.29
C ALA A 335 -1.35 22.68 0.23
N TYR A 336 -1.80 21.41 0.18
CA TYR A 336 -3.22 21.06 0.22
C TYR A 336 -3.91 21.58 1.50
N ASN A 337 -3.27 21.41 2.66
CA ASN A 337 -3.79 21.92 3.92
C ASN A 337 -3.70 23.46 4.04
N GLU A 338 -2.62 24.07 3.55
CA GLU A 338 -2.43 25.52 3.51
C GLU A 338 -3.47 26.24 2.65
N SER A 339 -3.93 25.59 1.57
CA SER A 339 -5.02 26.11 0.73
C SER A 339 -6.37 26.23 1.46
N LYS A 340 -6.49 25.63 2.66
CA LYS A 340 -7.68 25.66 3.51
C LYS A 340 -7.50 26.58 4.73
N THR A 341 -6.75 27.67 4.58
CA THR A 341 -6.52 28.66 5.65
C THR A 341 -7.78 29.48 5.98
N VAL A 342 -7.92 29.83 7.25
CA VAL A 342 -8.93 30.77 7.79
C VAL A 342 -8.25 31.67 8.82
N ASP A 343 -8.72 32.89 9.04
CA ASP A 343 -8.29 33.70 10.18
C ASP A 343 -9.08 33.27 11.43
N ASP A 344 -8.39 32.66 12.39
CA ASP A 344 -8.96 32.16 13.64
C ASP A 344 -8.69 33.08 14.84
N SER A 345 -8.07 34.25 14.64
CA SER A 345 -7.67 35.16 15.72
C SER A 345 -8.82 35.53 16.66
N ASN A 346 -10.01 35.80 16.09
CA ASN A 346 -11.22 36.12 16.87
C ASN A 346 -11.75 34.93 17.66
N VAL A 347 -11.72 33.73 17.05
CA VAL A 347 -12.16 32.48 17.69
C VAL A 347 -11.26 32.15 18.88
N VAL A 348 -9.95 32.28 18.71
CA VAL A 348 -8.96 32.06 19.77
C VAL A 348 -9.15 33.06 20.91
N LYS A 349 -9.42 34.33 20.59
CA LYS A 349 -9.70 35.35 21.61
C LYS A 349 -10.95 35.02 22.43
N GLU A 350 -12.02 34.59 21.77
CA GLU A 350 -13.26 34.17 22.44
C GLU A 350 -13.02 32.96 23.37
N LEU A 351 -12.33 31.93 22.87
CA LEU A 351 -11.99 30.73 23.65
C LEU A 351 -11.06 31.05 24.81
N LYS A 352 -10.10 31.96 24.62
CA LYS A 352 -9.22 32.44 25.68
C LYS A 352 -10.02 33.06 26.82
N THR A 353 -11.01 33.90 26.51
CA THR A 353 -11.90 34.46 27.53
C THR A 353 -12.77 33.39 28.19
N ALA A 354 -13.26 32.40 27.43
CA ALA A 354 -14.09 31.31 27.97
C ALA A 354 -13.32 30.39 28.93
N PHE A 355 -12.01 30.20 28.73
CA PHE A 355 -11.17 29.32 29.54
C PHE A 355 -10.35 30.06 30.61
N GLU A 356 -10.46 31.38 30.70
CA GLU A 356 -9.67 32.19 31.63
C GLU A 356 -9.94 31.81 33.10
N GLY A 357 -8.89 31.44 33.83
CA GLY A 357 -8.99 31.02 35.24
C GLY A 357 -9.67 29.66 35.48
N LYS A 358 -10.10 28.97 34.42
CA LYS A 358 -10.76 27.66 34.50
C LYS A 358 -9.74 26.51 34.44
N GLU A 359 -10.10 25.39 35.06
CA GLU A 359 -9.49 24.09 34.76
C GLU A 359 -10.23 23.45 33.60
N VAL A 360 -9.56 22.63 32.78
CA VAL A 360 -10.20 22.01 31.61
C VAL A 360 -10.20 20.49 31.71
N LEU A 361 -11.36 19.86 31.52
CA LEU A 361 -11.52 18.42 31.44
C LEU A 361 -11.65 17.99 29.98
N ILE A 362 -10.64 17.29 29.46
CA ILE A 362 -10.66 16.69 28.13
C ILE A 362 -11.22 15.27 28.24
N ILE A 363 -12.24 14.97 27.45
CA ILE A 363 -12.91 13.67 27.40
C ILE A 363 -12.76 13.08 25.99
N ALA A 364 -11.88 12.10 25.83
CA ALA A 364 -11.65 11.38 24.58
C ALA A 364 -12.42 10.04 24.54
N PRO A 365 -12.67 9.45 23.36
CA PRO A 365 -13.60 8.33 23.24
C PRO A 365 -12.99 6.96 23.57
N GLY A 366 -12.07 6.90 24.53
CA GLY A 366 -11.49 5.66 25.04
C GLY A 366 -12.52 4.74 25.69
N LYS A 367 -12.23 3.45 25.70
CA LYS A 367 -13.08 2.43 26.31
C LYS A 367 -13.24 2.62 27.82
N SER A 368 -12.22 3.18 28.48
CA SER A 368 -12.24 3.45 29.92
C SER A 368 -13.37 4.39 30.33
N LEU A 369 -13.90 5.23 29.44
CA LEU A 369 -15.05 6.09 29.76
C LEU A 369 -16.24 5.31 30.33
N LEU A 370 -16.46 4.08 29.86
CA LEU A 370 -17.56 3.23 30.32
C LEU A 370 -17.42 2.84 31.80
N ALA A 371 -16.20 2.65 32.28
CA ALA A 371 -15.92 2.22 33.65
C ALA A 371 -15.75 3.39 34.62
N TYR A 372 -15.42 4.58 34.12
CA TYR A 372 -15.05 5.74 34.94
C TYR A 372 -16.03 6.93 34.82
N SER A 373 -17.20 6.73 34.21
CA SER A 373 -18.21 7.78 33.97
C SER A 373 -18.54 8.61 35.22
N SER A 374 -18.78 7.96 36.36
CA SER A 374 -19.09 8.65 37.62
C SER A 374 -17.95 9.55 38.12
N GLN A 375 -16.69 9.16 37.93
CA GLN A 375 -15.54 9.98 38.34
C GLN A 375 -15.36 11.19 37.43
N ILE A 376 -15.65 11.00 36.13
CA ILE A 376 -15.62 12.05 35.12
C ILE A 376 -16.70 13.08 35.41
N ASP A 377 -17.93 12.65 35.72
CA ASP A 377 -19.04 13.54 36.06
C ASP A 377 -18.73 14.38 37.31
N VAL A 378 -18.12 13.80 38.35
CA VAL A 378 -17.71 14.52 39.56
C VAL A 378 -16.72 15.67 39.27
N ILE A 379 -15.83 15.50 38.28
CA ILE A 379 -14.90 16.57 37.89
C ILE A 379 -15.61 17.59 37.00
N LYS A 380 -16.42 17.11 36.06
CA LYS A 380 -17.18 17.93 35.12
C LYS A 380 -18.14 18.89 35.82
N ASP A 381 -18.78 18.47 36.90
CA ASP A 381 -19.79 19.26 37.62
C ASP A 381 -19.19 20.31 38.58
N ARG A 382 -17.85 20.46 38.61
CA ARG A 382 -17.20 21.52 39.40
C ARG A 382 -17.38 22.88 38.73
N GLU A 383 -17.77 23.91 39.49
CA GLU A 383 -18.03 25.27 38.97
C GLU A 383 -16.85 25.91 38.20
N ASN A 384 -15.62 25.48 38.49
CA ASN A 384 -14.41 26.01 37.84
C ASN A 384 -13.85 25.13 36.72
N VAL A 385 -14.58 24.10 36.29
CA VAL A 385 -14.17 23.18 35.22
C VAL A 385 -14.97 23.48 33.95
N VAL A 386 -14.29 23.45 32.81
CA VAL A 386 -14.91 23.44 31.48
C VAL A 386 -14.56 22.13 30.78
N SER A 387 -15.55 21.47 30.20
CA SER A 387 -15.39 20.16 29.56
C SER A 387 -15.30 20.26 28.04
N ILE A 388 -14.31 19.58 27.45
CA ILE A 388 -14.11 19.46 26.01
C ILE A 388 -14.13 17.99 25.61
N GLY A 389 -15.18 17.58 24.88
CA GLY A 389 -15.27 16.26 24.27
C GLY A 389 -14.47 16.19 22.97
N LEU A 390 -13.68 15.14 22.77
CA LEU A 390 -12.91 14.93 21.55
C LEU A 390 -13.57 13.87 20.67
N ASN A 391 -14.03 14.24 19.47
CA ASN A 391 -14.64 13.31 18.50
C ASN A 391 -15.72 12.37 19.13
N LEU A 392 -16.45 12.84 20.16
CA LEU A 392 -17.48 12.06 20.84
C LEU A 392 -18.72 11.89 19.96
N THR A 393 -19.33 10.70 20.01
CA THR A 393 -20.48 10.31 19.16
C THR A 393 -21.72 9.88 19.97
N GLY A 394 -21.71 10.09 21.30
CA GLY A 394 -22.78 9.70 22.22
C GLY A 394 -23.38 10.85 23.02
N GLU A 395 -24.21 10.51 24.02
CA GLU A 395 -24.96 11.48 24.86
C GLU A 395 -24.13 12.18 25.94
N THR A 396 -22.80 11.99 25.95
CA THR A 396 -21.93 12.64 26.93
C THR A 396 -22.04 14.16 26.79
N LYS A 397 -22.74 14.79 27.74
CA LYS A 397 -22.89 16.23 27.78
C LYS A 397 -21.55 16.88 28.12
N VAL A 398 -21.10 17.75 27.22
CA VAL A 398 -19.87 18.53 27.33
C VAL A 398 -20.15 19.98 26.96
N ASP A 399 -19.33 20.90 27.47
CA ASP A 399 -19.47 22.33 27.17
C ASP A 399 -19.04 22.66 25.73
N TYR A 400 -18.00 21.96 25.25
CA TYR A 400 -17.51 22.06 23.88
C TYR A 400 -17.27 20.66 23.29
N LEU A 401 -17.67 20.47 22.03
CA LEU A 401 -17.25 19.33 21.22
C LEU A 401 -16.14 19.77 20.26
N LEU A 402 -14.92 19.27 20.46
CA LEU A 402 -13.84 19.43 19.49
C LEU A 402 -13.79 18.23 18.56
N THR A 403 -13.99 18.46 17.26
CA THR A 403 -13.94 17.41 16.24
C THR A 403 -12.95 17.73 15.13
N THR A 404 -12.17 16.73 14.75
CA THR A 404 -11.31 16.74 13.55
C THR A 404 -11.88 15.81 12.47
N ARG A 405 -13.09 15.29 12.70
CA ARG A 405 -13.78 14.31 11.88
C ARG A 405 -15.03 14.91 11.24
N LYS A 406 -15.13 14.76 9.92
CA LYS A 406 -16.25 15.31 9.13
C LYS A 406 -17.59 14.66 9.49
N ASP A 407 -17.60 13.34 9.67
CA ASP A 407 -18.78 12.58 10.08
C ASP A 407 -19.29 13.00 11.46
N VAL A 408 -18.40 13.18 12.44
CA VAL A 408 -18.77 13.66 13.79
C VAL A 408 -19.26 15.11 13.73
N PHE A 409 -18.62 15.96 12.92
CA PHE A 409 -19.04 17.35 12.71
C PHE A 409 -20.46 17.44 12.13
N ASP A 410 -20.73 16.71 11.04
CA ASP A 410 -22.01 16.75 10.34
C ASP A 410 -23.16 16.22 11.22
N ASN A 411 -22.91 15.19 12.03
CA ASN A 411 -23.90 14.66 12.97
C ASN A 411 -24.15 15.57 14.19
N SER A 412 -23.21 16.46 14.52
CA SER A 412 -23.28 17.27 15.74
C SER A 412 -23.76 18.69 15.51
N ILE A 413 -23.68 19.21 14.28
CA ILE A 413 -23.95 20.61 13.96
C ILE A 413 -25.35 21.09 14.36
N ASN A 414 -26.32 20.18 14.39
CA ASN A 414 -27.72 20.48 14.72
C ASN A 414 -28.08 20.19 16.20
N ASN A 415 -27.12 19.72 17.00
CA ASN A 415 -27.39 19.28 18.38
C ASN A 415 -27.30 20.43 19.40
N GLY A 416 -26.99 21.65 18.96
CA GLY A 416 -26.95 22.86 19.81
C GLY A 416 -25.70 23.02 20.67
N ILE A 417 -24.85 21.98 20.78
CA ILE A 417 -23.58 22.02 21.51
C ILE A 417 -22.58 22.94 20.77
N PRO A 418 -21.83 23.81 21.46
CA PRO A 418 -20.73 24.55 20.87
C PRO A 418 -19.66 23.62 20.28
N ILE A 419 -19.33 23.82 19.01
CA ILE A 419 -18.37 22.97 18.28
C ILE A 419 -17.09 23.74 18.01
N ILE A 420 -15.95 23.12 18.28
CA ILE A 420 -14.63 23.56 17.83
C ILE A 420 -14.18 22.60 16.73
N THR A 421 -13.84 23.11 15.56
CA THR A 421 -13.38 22.28 14.43
C THR A 421 -12.26 22.98 13.69
N THR A 422 -11.55 22.26 12.83
CA THR A 422 -10.49 22.81 11.99
C THR A 422 -10.95 23.11 10.58
N SER A 423 -10.23 24.00 9.91
CA SER A 423 -10.53 24.49 8.57
C SER A 423 -10.43 23.45 7.44
N ASN A 424 -9.75 22.31 7.69
CA ASN A 424 -9.75 21.15 6.81
C ASN A 424 -11.03 20.30 6.91
N VAL A 425 -11.83 20.47 7.97
CA VAL A 425 -13.12 19.78 8.18
C VAL A 425 -14.30 20.64 7.72
N SER A 426 -14.28 21.93 8.02
CA SER A 426 -15.33 22.89 7.60
C SER A 426 -14.76 24.27 7.37
N LYS A 427 -15.29 24.97 6.35
CA LYS A 427 -15.02 26.40 6.09
C LYS A 427 -16.19 27.31 6.50
N GLY A 428 -17.36 26.75 6.84
CA GLY A 428 -18.57 27.50 7.12
C GLY A 428 -18.82 27.65 8.61
N ALA A 429 -18.68 28.85 9.15
CA ALA A 429 -19.16 29.18 10.49
C ALA A 429 -20.68 29.41 10.44
N ARG A 430 -21.47 28.42 10.86
CA ARG A 430 -22.92 28.56 11.06
C ARG A 430 -23.24 28.19 12.50
N GLY A 431 -24.03 29.02 13.20
CA GLY A 431 -24.40 28.77 14.60
C GLY A 431 -23.21 28.81 15.55
N ASN A 432 -23.17 27.89 16.52
CA ASN A 432 -22.15 27.82 17.58
C ASN A 432 -20.83 27.13 17.15
N VAL A 433 -20.48 27.20 15.86
CA VAL A 433 -19.28 26.55 15.30
C VAL A 433 -18.11 27.52 15.28
N LYS A 434 -17.03 27.15 15.97
CA LYS A 434 -15.74 27.82 16.05
C LYS A 434 -14.74 27.11 15.15
N ILE A 435 -14.25 27.80 14.13
CA ILE A 435 -13.31 27.22 13.16
C ILE A 435 -11.89 27.72 13.48
N LEU A 436 -11.01 26.77 13.75
CA LEU A 436 -9.58 26.98 13.92
C LEU A 436 -8.85 26.80 12.60
N ASN A 437 -7.81 27.59 12.38
CA ASN A 437 -6.89 27.39 11.28
C ASN A 437 -6.07 26.13 11.53
N TYR A 438 -6.32 25.08 10.74
CA TYR A 438 -5.68 23.78 10.91
C TYR A 438 -4.16 23.88 11.13
N LYS A 439 -3.46 24.71 10.34
CA LYS A 439 -2.00 24.83 10.38
C LYS A 439 -1.47 25.34 11.73
N ASN A 440 -2.23 26.17 12.44
CA ASN A 440 -1.77 26.83 13.66
C ASN A 440 -1.73 25.89 14.88
N TRP A 441 -2.43 24.74 14.83
CA TRP A 441 -2.71 23.92 16.01
C TRP A 441 -2.15 22.50 15.97
N ILE A 442 -1.47 22.13 14.90
CA ILE A 442 -0.83 20.82 14.72
C ILE A 442 0.66 20.85 15.12
N GLU A 443 1.25 19.69 15.38
CA GLU A 443 2.71 19.55 15.50
C GLU A 443 3.31 18.92 14.24
N ILE A 444 4.50 19.37 13.86
CA ILE A 444 5.24 18.85 12.71
C ILE A 444 6.66 18.51 13.16
N ASP A 445 7.05 17.24 13.03
CA ASP A 445 8.41 16.73 13.19
C ASP A 445 8.82 15.91 11.95
N ASP A 446 9.12 14.61 12.07
CA ASP A 446 9.23 13.68 10.94
C ASP A 446 7.87 13.37 10.29
N ARG A 447 6.76 13.72 10.97
CA ARG A 447 5.37 13.54 10.51
C ARG A 447 4.49 14.71 10.97
N THR A 448 3.27 14.72 10.47
CA THR A 448 2.20 15.61 10.95
C THR A 448 1.43 14.93 12.08
N HIS A 449 1.25 15.63 13.19
CA HIS A 449 0.44 15.20 14.32
C HIS A 449 -0.73 16.15 14.51
N ASP A 450 -1.90 15.72 14.09
CA ASP A 450 -3.11 16.55 13.96
C ASP A 450 -4.34 15.98 14.68
N SER A 451 -4.11 15.08 15.64
CA SER A 451 -5.21 14.49 16.40
C SER A 451 -5.97 15.56 17.19
N SER A 452 -7.25 15.29 17.44
CA SER A 452 -8.10 16.17 18.26
C SER A 452 -7.49 16.49 19.62
N PHE A 453 -6.68 15.59 20.20
CA PHE A 453 -5.97 15.83 21.46
C PHE A 453 -4.82 16.82 21.31
N VAL A 454 -3.99 16.70 20.26
CA VAL A 454 -2.89 17.65 19.99
C VAL A 454 -3.46 19.05 19.77
N ILE A 455 -4.49 19.15 18.94
CA ILE A 455 -5.16 20.42 18.62
C ILE A 455 -5.77 21.04 19.89
N ALA A 456 -6.50 20.25 20.69
CA ALA A 456 -7.06 20.72 21.95
C ALA A 456 -5.97 21.23 22.90
N ALA A 457 -4.91 20.45 23.13
CA ALA A 457 -3.85 20.82 24.07
C ALA A 457 -3.09 22.09 23.63
N ASN A 458 -2.77 22.22 22.34
CA ASN A 458 -2.12 23.42 21.80
C ASN A 458 -3.02 24.66 21.90
N LEU A 459 -4.33 24.50 21.63
CA LEU A 459 -5.32 25.57 21.81
C LEU A 459 -5.41 26.01 23.28
N LEU A 460 -5.50 25.06 24.21
CA LEU A 460 -5.57 25.34 25.64
C LEU A 460 -4.33 26.05 26.16
N LYS A 461 -3.14 25.65 25.68
CA LYS A 461 -1.88 26.33 25.96
C LYS A 461 -1.92 27.79 25.48
N ALA A 462 -2.36 28.04 24.25
CA ALA A 462 -2.49 29.41 23.73
C ALA A 462 -3.54 30.24 24.50
N CYS A 463 -4.58 29.60 25.02
CA CYS A 463 -5.57 30.22 25.90
C CYS A 463 -5.04 30.49 27.32
N GLY A 464 -3.86 29.97 27.69
CA GLY A 464 -3.25 30.19 29.01
C GLY A 464 -3.78 29.26 30.11
N VAL A 465 -4.42 28.14 29.75
CA VAL A 465 -4.89 27.13 30.71
C VAL A 465 -3.70 26.44 31.37
N ARG A 466 -3.74 26.32 32.70
CA ARG A 466 -2.64 25.77 33.51
C ARG A 466 -2.94 24.41 34.15
N SER A 467 -4.18 23.95 34.12
CA SER A 467 -4.61 22.68 34.73
C SER A 467 -5.56 21.95 33.79
N ILE A 468 -5.20 20.72 33.42
CA ILE A 468 -5.95 19.88 32.50
C ILE A 468 -6.16 18.49 33.12
N TYR A 469 -7.42 18.05 33.14
CA TYR A 469 -7.80 16.67 33.44
C TYR A 469 -8.01 15.90 32.14
N LEU A 470 -7.49 14.68 32.06
CA LEU A 470 -7.53 13.82 30.89
C LEU A 470 -8.34 12.56 31.20
N ALA A 471 -9.43 12.33 30.45
CA ALA A 471 -10.27 11.15 30.55
C ALA A 471 -10.45 10.47 29.18
N GLY A 472 -10.46 9.14 29.16
CA GLY A 472 -10.67 8.35 27.94
C GLY A 472 -9.52 8.43 26.91
N LEU A 473 -8.33 8.87 27.33
CA LEU A 473 -7.11 8.87 26.53
C LEU A 473 -6.32 7.57 26.80
N ASP A 474 -6.93 6.42 26.53
CA ASP A 474 -6.45 5.11 27.01
C ASP A 474 -5.12 4.69 26.38
N GLY A 475 -4.89 5.07 25.13
CA GLY A 475 -3.80 4.55 24.30
C GLY A 475 -4.29 3.68 23.14
N PHE A 476 -3.37 3.24 22.31
CA PHE A 476 -3.61 2.33 21.20
C PHE A 476 -3.16 0.90 21.54
N SER A 477 -4.00 -0.07 21.20
CA SER A 477 -3.79 -1.52 21.31
C SER A 477 -4.06 -2.18 19.95
N VAL A 478 -3.39 -3.30 19.69
CA VAL A 478 -3.63 -4.15 18.51
C VAL A 478 -5.05 -4.74 18.57
N ASN A 479 -5.56 -5.00 19.78
CA ASN A 479 -6.94 -5.37 19.98
C ASN A 479 -7.85 -4.15 19.74
N ILE A 480 -8.48 -4.11 18.57
CA ILE A 480 -9.35 -3.00 18.14
C ILE A 480 -10.49 -2.72 19.13
N ASN A 481 -10.92 -3.72 19.88
CA ASN A 481 -12.00 -3.62 20.85
C ASN A 481 -11.57 -2.98 22.18
N GLU A 482 -10.29 -2.69 22.37
CA GLU A 482 -9.76 -1.98 23.54
C GLU A 482 -9.64 -0.46 23.34
N ASN A 483 -9.61 0.00 22.08
CA ASN A 483 -9.23 1.38 21.76
C ASN A 483 -10.33 2.42 21.98
N TYR A 484 -11.58 2.09 21.60
CA TYR A 484 -12.69 3.04 21.63
C TYR A 484 -13.97 2.43 22.20
N TYR A 485 -14.74 3.23 22.95
CA TYR A 485 -16.06 2.81 23.44
C TYR A 485 -17.05 2.63 22.28
N ASP A 486 -17.04 3.55 21.30
CA ASP A 486 -17.88 3.48 20.11
C ASP A 486 -17.23 2.58 19.05
N PRO A 487 -17.89 1.48 18.64
CA PRO A 487 -17.43 0.64 17.54
C PRO A 487 -17.18 1.39 16.23
N ASN A 488 -17.89 2.49 15.94
CA ASN A 488 -17.72 3.26 14.70
C ASN A 488 -16.42 4.09 14.65
N LEU A 489 -15.76 4.27 15.79
CA LEU A 489 -14.48 4.97 15.88
C LEU A 489 -13.28 4.02 15.72
N ARG A 490 -13.53 2.71 15.78
CA ARG A 490 -12.50 1.68 15.74
C ARG A 490 -11.81 1.64 14.38
N ARG A 491 -10.47 1.72 14.41
CA ARG A 491 -9.60 1.50 13.26
C ARG A 491 -8.55 0.45 13.64
N PRO A 492 -8.28 -0.54 12.76
CA PRO A 492 -7.21 -1.49 13.00
C PRO A 492 -5.87 -0.77 13.06
N VAL A 493 -5.02 -1.19 13.97
CA VAL A 493 -3.62 -0.75 14.07
C VAL A 493 -2.75 -1.99 14.28
N ASN A 494 -1.61 -2.04 13.60
CA ASN A 494 -0.61 -3.07 13.88
C ASN A 494 0.24 -2.71 15.12
N GLU A 495 1.06 -3.65 15.56
CA GLU A 495 1.88 -3.50 16.78
C GLU A 495 2.84 -2.30 16.70
N GLU A 496 3.58 -2.17 15.59
CA GLU A 496 4.51 -1.05 15.38
C GLU A 496 3.79 0.31 15.40
N GLN A 497 2.61 0.40 14.79
CA GLN A 497 1.79 1.60 14.78
C GLN A 497 1.29 1.95 16.18
N ALA A 498 0.83 0.96 16.96
CA ALA A 498 0.34 1.18 18.32
C ALA A 498 1.46 1.69 19.24
N ASP A 499 2.62 1.04 19.23
CA ASP A 499 3.77 1.41 20.06
C ASP A 499 4.29 2.81 19.73
N ARG A 500 4.44 3.10 18.44
CA ARG A 500 4.89 4.42 17.98
C ARG A 500 3.94 5.54 18.43
N ARG A 501 2.62 5.32 18.32
CA ARG A 501 1.61 6.30 18.74
C ARG A 501 1.63 6.54 20.24
N ASN A 502 1.66 5.47 21.03
CA ASN A 502 1.71 5.58 22.48
C ASN A 502 2.96 6.35 22.93
N ARG A 503 4.11 6.09 22.30
CA ARG A 503 5.37 6.81 22.56
C ARG A 503 5.26 8.30 22.25
N TYR A 504 4.67 8.68 21.11
CA TYR A 504 4.45 10.08 20.76
C TYR A 504 3.60 10.80 21.83
N TYR A 505 2.43 10.26 22.17
CA TYR A 505 1.55 10.91 23.13
C TYR A 505 2.14 10.99 24.55
N LYS A 506 2.91 9.99 24.96
CA LYS A 506 3.66 10.04 26.23
C LYS A 506 4.67 11.18 26.26
N ASN A 507 5.42 11.36 25.17
CA ASN A 507 6.37 12.47 25.03
C ASN A 507 5.63 13.82 24.96
N PHE A 508 4.52 13.89 24.24
CA PHE A 508 3.69 15.08 24.12
C PHE A 508 3.11 15.53 25.47
N VAL A 509 2.56 14.61 26.27
CA VAL A 509 2.09 14.89 27.65
C VAL A 509 3.24 15.36 28.54
N SER A 510 4.42 14.75 28.40
CA SER A 510 5.62 15.17 29.14
C SER A 510 6.04 16.60 28.78
N LYS A 511 5.95 16.98 27.50
CA LYS A 511 6.21 18.34 27.02
C LYS A 511 5.21 19.34 27.62
N LEU A 512 3.92 19.02 27.65
CA LEU A 512 2.91 19.89 28.29
C LEU A 512 3.23 20.16 29.77
N ARG A 513 3.66 19.12 30.50
CA ARG A 513 4.08 19.25 31.91
C ARG A 513 5.31 20.16 32.06
N LEU A 514 6.32 20.03 31.20
CA LEU A 514 7.51 20.88 31.20
C LEU A 514 7.18 22.35 30.89
N GLU A 515 6.12 22.60 30.13
CA GLU A 515 5.61 23.92 29.80
C GLU A 515 4.67 24.49 30.88
N SER A 516 4.73 23.96 32.10
CA SER A 516 3.98 24.43 33.29
C SER A 516 2.46 24.21 33.23
N ILE A 517 2.00 23.22 32.47
CA ILE A 517 0.62 22.73 32.53
C ILE A 517 0.55 21.54 33.49
N ASP A 518 -0.26 21.64 34.53
CA ASP A 518 -0.58 20.54 35.43
C ASP A 518 -1.53 19.55 34.73
N VAL A 519 -1.04 18.36 34.39
CA VAL A 519 -1.79 17.33 33.65
C VAL A 519 -2.10 16.14 34.54
N LYS A 520 -3.39 15.91 34.78
CA LYS A 520 -3.93 14.84 35.65
C LYS A 520 -4.78 13.86 34.86
N PHE A 521 -4.50 12.56 35.00
CA PHE A 521 -5.34 11.52 34.41
C PHE A 521 -6.49 11.15 35.34
N VAL A 522 -7.71 11.13 34.79
CA VAL A 522 -8.94 10.67 35.45
C VAL A 522 -9.16 9.18 35.20
N THR A 523 -8.72 8.70 34.04
CA THR A 523 -8.80 7.30 33.64
C THR A 523 -7.40 6.73 33.41
N PRO A 524 -7.21 5.40 33.53
CA PRO A 524 -5.94 4.77 33.16
C PRO A 524 -5.54 5.13 31.73
N SER A 525 -4.26 5.43 31.52
CA SER A 525 -3.73 5.82 30.22
C SER A 525 -2.32 5.28 30.02
N ARG A 526 -2.02 4.82 28.80
CA ARG A 526 -0.64 4.49 28.39
C ARG A 526 0.26 5.72 28.24
N TYR A 527 -0.28 6.93 28.36
CA TYR A 527 0.45 8.19 28.18
C TYR A 527 1.02 8.76 29.48
N GLU A 528 0.65 8.19 30.63
CA GLU A 528 1.32 8.38 31.91
C GLU A 528 2.71 7.70 31.92
#